data_AF-A0A359L8X8-F1
#
_entry.id   AF-A0A359L8X8-F1
#
_cell.length_a   1.000
_cell.length_b   1.000
_cell.length_c   1.000
_cell.angle_alpha   90.00
_cell.angle_beta   90.00
_cell.angle_gamma   90.00
#
_symmetry.space_group_name_H-M   'P 1'
#
loop_
_entity.id
_entity.type
_entity.pdbx_description
1 polymer ?
#
loop_
_entity_poly.entity_id
_entity_poly.type
_entity_poly.pdbx_seq_one_letter_code
_entity_poly.pdbx_strand_id
1 'polypeptide(L)'
;MKTKMILRIMVFLELLPSATIMGQITSVDNIIGIDVSTFPQNAGFNYDSCFLLGKNLGMGSVGIFQNWTAIETTPFTYDFAIMDIANYYYPAYSMPVDLTITPIHTNNLEVPSDLTSMAFDDPIFINRFKALLDSIKVHIPNVTLSSLVIGSEFDVYLGTDAALWMQYANFYNSVLSYAKTLWPGLNVATELTFNGITSQNGFAQALNTNSDFIGVSYYPLNSDFTVKPVSTIPVDFETLVGLYPSKPICFYQYGYPSGTVCNSSETLQARFITQTFATWDTYAANIRMIDFTWLHDLDTALVNYYGTYYGLTDTVFLEYLHTLGLRRWDANGTNKAAFEELQCQAKQRGYNNLNIHCTDGILDLSINKNYNISIFPNPVQNQLNIQTPFDLYNAEVIIYNTLGQIGKRISNINSRNTNIETFDLPSGLYFVALKNDGKQISGRFLITK
;
A
#
# COMPACT_ATOMS: atom_id res chain seq x y z
N MET A 1 -31.25 -4.90 71.63
CA MET A 1 -29.99 -4.62 70.89
C MET A 1 -29.78 -5.71 69.85
N LYS A 2 -30.04 -5.42 68.58
CA LYS A 2 -29.70 -6.28 67.44
C LYS A 2 -28.93 -5.42 66.44
N THR A 3 -27.62 -5.62 66.35
CA THR A 3 -26.73 -4.86 65.49
C THR A 3 -26.75 -5.47 64.09
N LYS A 4 -27.23 -4.70 63.10
CA LYS A 4 -27.16 -5.05 61.68
C LYS A 4 -25.74 -4.85 61.17
N MET A 5 -25.12 -5.91 60.66
CA MET A 5 -23.84 -5.89 59.96
C MET A 5 -24.08 -5.43 58.52
N ILE A 6 -23.56 -4.25 58.15
CA ILE A 6 -23.62 -3.72 56.79
C ILE A 6 -22.40 -4.26 56.03
N LEU A 7 -22.65 -5.12 55.05
CA LEU A 7 -21.68 -5.62 54.08
C LEU A 7 -21.38 -4.50 53.08
N ARG A 8 -20.19 -3.91 53.13
CA ARG A 8 -19.69 -2.99 52.09
C ARG A 8 -19.13 -3.81 50.94
N ILE A 9 -19.84 -3.82 49.81
CA ILE A 9 -19.32 -4.32 48.53
C ILE A 9 -18.34 -3.26 48.01
N MET A 10 -17.04 -3.57 48.04
CA MET A 10 -16.03 -2.82 47.29
C MET A 10 -16.16 -3.23 45.82
N VAL A 11 -16.66 -2.33 44.98
CA VAL A 11 -16.54 -2.44 43.52
C VAL A 11 -15.11 -2.07 43.16
N PHE A 12 -14.29 -3.06 42.85
CA PHE A 12 -13.04 -2.84 42.14
C PHE A 12 -13.40 -2.45 40.70
N LEU A 13 -13.22 -1.16 40.39
CA LEU A 13 -13.23 -0.68 39.02
C LEU A 13 -11.91 -1.12 38.39
N GLU A 14 -11.91 -2.26 37.70
CA GLU A 14 -10.79 -2.62 36.84
C GLU A 14 -10.71 -1.58 35.72
N LEU A 15 -9.78 -0.64 35.87
CA LEU A 15 -9.27 0.16 34.78
C LEU A 15 -8.60 -0.80 33.80
N LEU A 16 -9.35 -1.28 32.81
CA LEU A 16 -8.76 -1.84 31.60
C LEU A 16 -7.85 -0.76 31.02
N PRO A 17 -6.53 -0.97 30.96
CA PRO A 17 -5.68 -0.02 30.25
C PRO A 17 -6.17 0.01 28.81
N SER A 18 -6.52 1.20 28.32
CA SER A 18 -6.61 1.42 26.89
C SER A 18 -5.24 1.05 26.33
N ALA A 19 -5.11 -0.17 25.80
CA ALA A 19 -3.90 -0.57 25.10
C ALA A 19 -3.82 0.36 23.89
N THR A 20 -3.05 1.44 24.02
CA THR A 20 -2.38 2.02 22.88
C THR A 20 -1.55 0.88 22.33
N ILE A 21 -2.08 0.18 21.31
CA ILE A 21 -1.28 -0.74 20.51
C ILE A 21 -0.16 0.12 19.96
N MET A 22 1.00 0.08 20.61
CA MET A 22 2.19 0.67 20.04
C MET A 22 2.44 -0.08 18.73
N GLY A 23 2.63 0.65 17.63
CA GLY A 23 2.98 0.04 16.36
C GLY A 23 4.15 -0.92 16.57
N GLN A 24 4.00 -2.15 16.06
CA GLN A 24 4.96 -3.22 16.28
C GLN A 24 6.05 -3.23 15.22
N ILE A 25 5.74 -2.75 14.00
CA ILE A 25 6.77 -2.62 12.98
C ILE A 25 7.70 -1.46 13.31
N THR A 26 8.98 -1.64 13.01
CA THR A 26 10.03 -0.64 13.27
C THR A 26 10.90 -0.44 12.03
N SER A 27 11.50 0.73 11.87
CA SER A 27 12.43 0.98 10.75
C SER A 27 13.73 0.15 10.81
N VAL A 28 13.96 -0.57 11.91
CA VAL A 28 15.09 -1.50 12.06
C VAL A 28 14.73 -2.86 11.46
N ASP A 29 13.57 -3.38 11.83
CA ASP A 29 13.17 -4.77 11.50
C ASP A 29 12.27 -4.85 10.26
N ASN A 30 11.64 -3.74 9.86
CA ASN A 30 10.68 -3.67 8.78
C ASN A 30 11.03 -2.52 7.81
N ILE A 31 10.79 -2.73 6.51
CA ILE A 31 11.11 -1.78 5.45
C ILE A 31 9.84 -1.33 4.76
N ILE A 32 9.66 -0.01 4.65
CA ILE A 32 8.73 0.61 3.73
C ILE A 32 9.48 0.85 2.41
N GLY A 33 8.95 0.35 1.31
CA GLY A 33 9.33 0.68 -0.07
C GLY A 33 8.21 1.48 -0.75
N ILE A 34 8.57 2.23 -1.79
CA ILE A 34 7.59 2.77 -2.74
C ILE A 34 8.26 2.93 -4.10
N ASP A 35 7.57 2.53 -5.15
CA ASP A 35 8.08 2.65 -6.50
C ASP A 35 8.12 4.11 -6.96
N VAL A 36 9.32 4.69 -6.98
CA VAL A 36 9.56 6.10 -7.32
C VAL A 36 9.83 6.36 -8.82
N SER A 37 9.65 5.34 -9.66
CA SER A 37 9.91 5.37 -11.11
C SER A 37 8.74 5.90 -11.96
N THR A 38 7.61 6.22 -11.34
CA THR A 38 6.47 6.87 -11.99
C THR A 38 6.50 8.38 -11.75
N PHE A 39 6.27 9.16 -12.81
CA PHE A 39 6.42 10.62 -12.80
C PHE A 39 5.09 11.30 -13.14
N PRO A 40 4.81 12.47 -12.55
CA PRO A 40 3.68 13.27 -12.97
C PRO A 40 3.98 14.01 -14.30
N GLN A 41 2.97 14.65 -14.88
CA GLN A 41 3.02 15.35 -16.15
C GLN A 41 4.09 16.45 -16.22
N ASN A 42 4.43 17.06 -15.09
CA ASN A 42 5.45 18.10 -15.04
C ASN A 42 6.86 17.51 -15.27
N ALA A 43 7.47 17.84 -16.41
CA ALA A 43 8.83 17.44 -16.76
C ALA A 43 9.93 17.93 -15.80
N GLY A 44 9.67 18.97 -15.00
CA GLY A 44 10.56 19.41 -13.92
C GLY A 44 10.48 18.55 -12.65
N PHE A 45 9.44 17.72 -12.52
CA PHE A 45 9.28 16.75 -11.45
C PHE A 45 9.92 15.41 -11.88
N ASN A 46 11.24 15.33 -11.71
CA ASN A 46 12.07 14.23 -12.18
C ASN A 46 12.24 13.11 -11.14
N TYR A 47 13.07 12.12 -11.47
CA TYR A 47 13.41 11.01 -10.58
C TYR A 47 13.88 11.46 -9.19
N ASP A 48 14.76 12.46 -9.10
CA ASP A 48 15.24 12.97 -7.81
C ASP A 48 14.08 13.50 -6.94
N SER A 49 13.10 14.16 -7.56
CA SER A 49 11.91 14.65 -6.85
C SER A 49 11.05 13.51 -6.30
N CYS A 50 10.82 12.47 -7.11
CA CYS A 50 10.12 11.25 -6.69
C CYS A 50 10.88 10.50 -5.59
N PHE A 51 12.19 10.31 -5.77
CA PHE A 51 13.06 9.65 -4.81
C PHE A 51 13.08 10.37 -3.47
N LEU A 52 13.15 11.70 -3.47
CA LEU A 52 13.11 12.50 -2.24
C LEU A 52 11.76 12.37 -1.52
N LEU A 53 10.64 12.19 -2.23
CA LEU A 53 9.36 11.88 -1.59
C LEU A 53 9.40 10.53 -0.86
N GLY A 54 9.89 9.47 -1.53
CA GLY A 54 10.08 8.16 -0.90
C GLY A 54 11.04 8.22 0.29
N LYS A 55 12.20 8.86 0.13
CA LYS A 55 13.16 9.05 1.22
C LYS A 55 12.56 9.80 2.41
N ASN A 56 11.83 10.89 2.16
CA ASN A 56 11.18 11.68 3.21
C ASN A 56 10.03 10.92 3.90
N LEU A 57 9.39 9.97 3.21
CA LEU A 57 8.43 9.04 3.80
C LEU A 57 9.09 8.09 4.82
N GLY A 58 10.40 7.88 4.72
CA GLY A 58 11.14 6.91 5.54
C GLY A 58 11.40 5.60 4.82
N MET A 59 11.44 5.63 3.48
CA MET A 59 11.78 4.48 2.65
C MET A 59 13.12 3.86 3.06
N GLY A 60 13.13 2.55 3.31
CA GLY A 60 14.29 1.81 3.82
C GLY A 60 15.13 1.13 2.75
N SER A 61 14.56 0.90 1.57
CA SER A 61 15.22 0.42 0.36
C SER A 61 14.43 0.88 -0.87
N VAL A 62 15.03 0.78 -2.06
CA VAL A 62 14.39 1.15 -3.32
C VAL A 62 14.44 0.00 -4.31
N GLY A 63 13.31 -0.27 -4.97
CA GLY A 63 13.22 -1.24 -6.05
C GLY A 63 13.91 -0.76 -7.33
N ILE A 64 14.72 -1.63 -7.93
CA ILE A 64 15.13 -1.51 -9.34
C ILE A 64 14.65 -2.76 -10.06
N PHE A 65 13.67 -2.58 -10.95
CA PHE A 65 13.10 -3.66 -11.74
C PHE A 65 13.64 -3.63 -13.15
N GLN A 66 14.16 -4.74 -13.67
CA GLN A 66 14.64 -4.87 -15.04
C GLN A 66 14.25 -6.22 -15.64
N ASN A 67 13.56 -6.19 -16.78
CA ASN A 67 13.46 -7.34 -17.66
C ASN A 67 14.86 -7.74 -18.16
N TRP A 68 15.15 -9.03 -18.29
CA TRP A 68 16.46 -9.43 -18.82
C TRP A 68 16.64 -8.95 -20.26
N THR A 69 15.59 -8.92 -21.08
CA THR A 69 15.59 -8.24 -22.40
C THR A 69 15.95 -6.75 -22.36
N ALA A 70 15.70 -6.04 -21.25
CA ALA A 70 16.09 -4.64 -21.10
C ALA A 70 17.58 -4.48 -20.82
N ILE A 71 18.20 -5.48 -20.19
CA ILE A 71 19.65 -5.47 -19.89
C ILE A 71 20.45 -6.11 -21.02
N GLU A 72 19.94 -7.18 -21.64
CA GLU A 72 20.54 -7.86 -22.80
C GLU A 72 19.64 -7.66 -24.02
N THR A 73 19.80 -6.50 -24.68
CA THR A 73 18.89 -6.01 -25.72
C THR A 73 18.89 -6.86 -26.99
N THR A 74 20.00 -7.53 -27.26
CA THR A 74 20.17 -8.58 -28.28
C THR A 74 21.19 -9.58 -27.78
N PRO A 75 21.27 -10.81 -28.31
CA PRO A 75 22.19 -11.83 -27.80
C PRO A 75 23.62 -11.28 -27.65
N PHE A 76 24.14 -11.33 -26.43
CA PHE A 76 25.50 -10.86 -26.06
C PHE A 76 25.76 -9.36 -26.20
N THR A 77 24.71 -8.56 -26.32
CA THR A 77 24.77 -7.10 -26.32
C THR A 77 24.01 -6.57 -25.12
N TYR A 78 24.69 -5.79 -24.28
CA TYR A 78 24.17 -5.37 -22.98
C TYR A 78 24.03 -3.85 -22.86
N ASP A 79 22.98 -3.42 -22.16
CA ASP A 79 22.79 -2.06 -21.66
C ASP A 79 22.77 -2.08 -20.12
N PHE A 80 23.84 -1.54 -19.52
CA PHE A 80 23.98 -1.42 -18.07
C PHE A 80 23.78 0.01 -17.57
N ALA A 81 23.21 0.92 -18.38
CA ALA A 81 23.08 2.32 -18.01
C ALA A 81 22.34 2.52 -16.67
N ILE A 82 21.27 1.76 -16.43
CA ILE A 82 20.54 1.80 -15.14
C ILE A 82 21.42 1.32 -13.98
N MET A 83 22.26 0.31 -14.19
CA MET A 83 23.18 -0.20 -13.17
C MET A 83 24.27 0.82 -12.84
N ASP A 84 24.84 1.47 -13.86
CA ASP A 84 25.84 2.53 -13.69
C ASP A 84 25.26 3.74 -12.95
N ILE A 85 24.05 4.16 -13.31
CA ILE A 85 23.33 5.24 -12.62
C ILE A 85 23.07 4.84 -11.17
N ALA A 86 22.57 3.63 -10.93
CA ALA A 86 22.28 3.13 -9.59
C ALA A 86 23.54 3.12 -8.69
N ASN A 87 24.67 2.70 -9.25
CA ASN A 87 25.96 2.65 -8.56
C ASN A 87 26.49 4.01 -8.12
N TYR A 88 26.12 5.07 -8.84
CA TYR A 88 26.45 6.43 -8.45
C TYR A 88 25.40 7.00 -7.49
N TYR A 89 24.11 6.83 -7.81
CA TYR A 89 23.02 7.57 -7.20
C TYR A 89 22.69 7.08 -5.79
N TYR A 90 22.41 5.78 -5.60
CA TYR A 90 21.90 5.27 -4.32
C TYR A 90 22.93 5.26 -3.19
N PRO A 91 24.22 4.96 -3.42
CA PRO A 91 25.24 5.06 -2.38
C PRO A 91 25.40 6.47 -1.82
N ALA A 92 25.17 7.52 -2.62
CA ALA A 92 25.21 8.91 -2.15
C ALA A 92 24.13 9.22 -1.10
N TYR A 93 23.07 8.41 -1.04
CA TYR A 93 22.00 8.53 -0.07
C TYR A 93 22.01 7.41 0.99
N SER A 94 22.99 6.51 0.95
CA SER A 94 23.02 5.27 1.74
C SER A 94 21.74 4.45 1.58
N MET A 95 21.16 4.43 0.38
CA MET A 95 19.91 3.71 0.09
C MET A 95 20.22 2.30 -0.41
N PRO A 96 19.82 1.24 0.29
CA PRO A 96 19.88 -0.13 -0.22
C PRO A 96 18.95 -0.33 -1.41
N VAL A 97 19.31 -1.26 -2.29
CA VAL A 97 18.55 -1.60 -3.50
C VAL A 97 17.99 -3.01 -3.41
N ASP A 98 16.70 -3.17 -3.68
CA ASP A 98 16.09 -4.46 -4.02
C ASP A 98 16.12 -4.60 -5.54
N LEU A 99 17.03 -5.44 -6.05
CA LEU A 99 17.25 -5.60 -7.48
C LEU A 99 16.40 -6.76 -8.00
N THR A 100 15.44 -6.47 -8.87
CA THR A 100 14.62 -7.47 -9.55
C THR A 100 15.07 -7.65 -10.99
N ILE A 101 15.46 -8.86 -11.36
CA ILE A 101 15.82 -9.23 -12.73
C ILE A 101 14.88 -10.33 -13.20
N THR A 102 14.15 -10.09 -14.28
CA THR A 102 13.06 -10.97 -14.71
C THR A 102 13.37 -11.68 -16.02
N PRO A 103 13.69 -13.00 -16.00
CA PRO A 103 13.60 -13.85 -17.19
C PRO A 103 12.15 -14.12 -17.58
N ILE A 104 11.23 -14.00 -16.62
CA ILE A 104 9.78 -14.03 -16.82
C ILE A 104 9.19 -12.88 -16.01
N HIS A 105 8.32 -12.10 -16.63
CA HIS A 105 7.54 -11.03 -16.01
C HIS A 105 6.06 -11.27 -16.31
N THR A 106 5.31 -11.68 -15.29
CA THR A 106 3.90 -12.05 -15.38
C THR A 106 3.69 -13.14 -16.45
N ASN A 107 3.08 -12.82 -17.59
CA ASN A 107 2.80 -13.72 -18.70
C ASN A 107 3.80 -13.58 -19.87
N ASN A 108 4.86 -12.78 -19.72
CA ASN A 108 5.85 -12.55 -20.77
C ASN A 108 7.17 -13.24 -20.46
N LEU A 109 7.72 -13.89 -21.48
CA LEU A 109 9.08 -14.45 -21.46
C LEU A 109 10.07 -13.35 -21.87
N GLU A 110 10.89 -12.91 -20.93
CA GLU A 110 11.72 -11.71 -21.04
C GLU A 110 13.19 -12.08 -21.15
N VAL A 111 13.51 -12.96 -22.09
CA VAL A 111 14.88 -13.48 -22.33
C VAL A 111 15.41 -13.04 -23.70
N PRO A 112 16.74 -13.00 -23.90
CA PRO A 112 17.35 -12.84 -25.21
C PRO A 112 16.74 -13.76 -26.27
N SER A 113 16.59 -13.27 -27.50
CA SER A 113 15.83 -13.95 -28.56
C SER A 113 16.34 -15.36 -28.91
N ASP A 114 17.62 -15.65 -28.67
CA ASP A 114 18.23 -16.96 -28.89
C ASP A 114 17.93 -17.98 -27.76
N LEU A 115 17.40 -17.51 -26.63
CA LEU A 115 17.04 -18.33 -25.48
C LEU A 115 15.54 -18.68 -25.41
N THR A 116 14.69 -18.12 -26.27
CA THR A 116 13.22 -18.23 -26.14
C THR A 116 12.69 -19.66 -26.29
N SER A 117 13.42 -20.55 -26.95
CA SER A 117 13.05 -21.97 -27.10
C SER A 117 13.80 -22.90 -26.15
N MET A 118 14.65 -22.36 -25.27
CA MET A 118 15.49 -23.12 -24.37
C MET A 118 14.75 -23.41 -23.06
N ALA A 119 14.94 -24.61 -22.51
CA ALA A 119 14.44 -24.93 -21.17
C ALA A 119 15.15 -24.07 -20.12
N PHE A 120 14.45 -23.66 -19.06
CA PHE A 120 15.04 -22.79 -18.02
C PHE A 120 16.24 -23.45 -17.32
N ASP A 121 16.20 -24.78 -17.15
CA ASP A 121 17.26 -25.55 -16.53
C ASP A 121 18.33 -26.07 -17.50
N ASP A 122 18.29 -25.62 -18.77
CA ASP A 122 19.38 -25.86 -19.70
C ASP A 122 20.68 -25.21 -19.16
N PRO A 123 21.82 -25.93 -19.16
CA PRO A 123 23.09 -25.37 -18.71
C PRO A 123 23.49 -24.06 -19.41
N ILE A 124 23.13 -23.88 -20.69
CA ILE A 124 23.40 -22.64 -21.43
C ILE A 124 22.57 -21.50 -20.84
N PHE A 125 21.28 -21.71 -20.61
CA PHE A 125 20.38 -20.71 -20.02
C PHE A 125 20.88 -20.26 -18.64
N ILE A 126 21.17 -21.23 -17.76
CA ILE A 126 21.69 -20.98 -16.41
C ILE A 126 23.01 -20.21 -16.46
N ASN A 127 23.96 -20.65 -17.28
CA ASN A 127 25.29 -20.02 -17.33
C ASN A 127 25.22 -18.62 -17.96
N ARG A 128 24.28 -18.39 -18.89
CA ARG A 128 24.02 -17.05 -19.45
C ARG A 128 23.57 -16.08 -18.38
N PHE A 129 22.61 -16.48 -17.55
CA PHE A 129 22.13 -15.63 -16.46
C PHE A 129 23.22 -15.40 -15.39
N LYS A 130 24.05 -16.40 -15.10
CA LYS A 130 25.21 -16.22 -14.20
C LYS A 130 26.20 -15.18 -14.72
N ALA A 131 26.53 -15.25 -16.01
CA ALA A 131 27.41 -14.25 -16.66
C ALA A 131 26.79 -12.83 -16.67
N LEU A 132 25.46 -12.74 -16.76
CA LEU A 132 24.76 -11.47 -16.54
C LEU A 132 25.00 -10.95 -15.11
N LEU A 133 24.86 -11.79 -14.08
CA LEU A 133 25.12 -11.39 -12.69
C LEU A 133 26.57 -10.96 -12.45
N ASP A 134 27.54 -11.63 -13.07
CA ASP A 134 28.95 -11.20 -13.06
C ASP A 134 29.10 -9.77 -13.58
N SER A 135 28.46 -9.49 -14.72
CA SER A 135 28.52 -8.18 -15.36
C SER A 135 27.84 -7.11 -14.49
N ILE A 136 26.65 -7.41 -13.96
CA ILE A 136 25.96 -6.52 -13.02
C ILE A 136 26.85 -6.21 -11.81
N LYS A 137 27.50 -7.22 -11.20
CA LYS A 137 28.41 -7.01 -10.07
C LYS A 137 29.52 -6.00 -10.37
N VAL A 138 30.06 -6.01 -11.59
CA VAL A 138 31.08 -5.06 -12.06
C VAL A 138 30.53 -3.64 -12.19
N HIS A 139 29.26 -3.50 -12.59
CA HIS A 139 28.59 -2.20 -12.77
C HIS A 139 28.04 -1.60 -11.47
N ILE A 140 27.76 -2.42 -10.44
CA ILE A 140 27.27 -1.97 -9.13
C ILE A 140 28.19 -2.28 -7.93
N PRO A 141 29.51 -2.00 -7.99
CA PRO A 141 30.44 -2.34 -6.91
C PRO A 141 30.18 -1.60 -5.60
N ASN A 142 29.50 -0.45 -5.65
CA ASN A 142 29.23 0.41 -4.49
C ASN A 142 27.78 0.31 -4.00
N VAL A 143 26.91 -0.38 -4.72
CA VAL A 143 25.51 -0.57 -4.30
C VAL A 143 25.46 -1.60 -3.19
N THR A 144 24.77 -1.24 -2.11
CA THR A 144 24.33 -2.21 -1.11
C THR A 144 23.03 -2.85 -1.58
N LEU A 145 23.07 -4.14 -1.92
CA LEU A 145 21.85 -4.88 -2.23
C LEU A 145 21.16 -5.31 -0.93
N SER A 146 19.89 -4.94 -0.78
CA SER A 146 18.98 -5.44 0.26
C SER A 146 18.50 -6.85 -0.09
N SER A 147 18.13 -7.04 -1.36
CA SER A 147 17.79 -8.34 -1.92
C SER A 147 18.08 -8.41 -3.43
N LEU A 148 18.16 -9.64 -3.93
CA LEU A 148 18.07 -9.95 -5.36
C LEU A 148 16.82 -10.79 -5.60
N VAL A 149 15.93 -10.33 -6.47
CA VAL A 149 14.70 -11.02 -6.85
C VAL A 149 14.84 -11.54 -8.28
N ILE A 150 14.65 -12.85 -8.46
CA ILE A 150 14.79 -13.50 -9.77
C ILE A 150 13.39 -13.88 -10.26
N GLY A 151 12.91 -13.17 -11.29
CA GLY A 151 11.55 -13.30 -11.83
C GLY A 151 10.50 -12.53 -11.02
N SER A 152 9.41 -12.19 -11.71
CA SER A 152 8.27 -11.47 -11.13
C SER A 152 6.96 -12.04 -11.68
N GLU A 153 6.06 -12.40 -10.78
CA GLU A 153 4.71 -12.93 -11.08
C GLU A 153 4.71 -14.09 -12.10
N PHE A 154 5.81 -14.83 -12.17
CA PHE A 154 6.03 -15.81 -13.23
C PHE A 154 5.15 -17.06 -13.06
N ASP A 155 4.47 -17.23 -11.91
CA ASP A 155 3.39 -18.22 -11.77
C ASP A 155 2.30 -18.06 -12.82
N VAL A 156 2.08 -16.85 -13.32
CA VAL A 156 1.12 -16.58 -14.39
C VAL A 156 1.55 -17.24 -15.69
N TYR A 157 2.84 -17.14 -16.04
CA TYR A 157 3.41 -17.80 -17.23
C TYR A 157 3.48 -19.32 -17.06
N LEU A 158 3.97 -19.80 -15.91
CA LEU A 158 4.14 -21.24 -15.66
C LEU A 158 2.80 -21.97 -15.60
N GLY A 159 1.74 -21.29 -15.15
CA GLY A 159 0.42 -21.88 -14.96
C GLY A 159 0.51 -23.15 -14.11
N THR A 160 -0.21 -24.19 -14.49
CA THR A 160 -0.18 -25.49 -13.78
C THR A 160 0.84 -26.48 -14.33
N ASP A 161 1.77 -26.05 -15.19
CA ASP A 161 2.74 -26.94 -15.83
C ASP A 161 3.85 -27.34 -14.85
N ALA A 162 3.74 -28.56 -14.31
CA ALA A 162 4.70 -29.12 -13.37
C ALA A 162 6.14 -29.21 -13.92
N ALA A 163 6.31 -29.40 -15.23
CA ALA A 163 7.63 -29.47 -15.84
C ALA A 163 8.27 -28.08 -15.87
N LEU A 164 7.51 -27.05 -16.25
CA LEU A 164 8.02 -25.66 -16.24
C LEU A 164 8.37 -25.20 -14.82
N TRP A 165 7.54 -25.51 -13.82
CA TRP A 165 7.87 -25.23 -12.41
C TRP A 165 9.17 -25.91 -11.96
N MET A 166 9.38 -27.17 -12.36
CA MET A 166 10.61 -27.90 -12.04
C MET A 166 11.84 -27.29 -12.72
N GLN A 167 11.75 -26.96 -14.02
CA GLN A 167 12.83 -26.31 -14.76
C GLN A 167 13.18 -24.94 -14.15
N TYR A 168 12.17 -24.12 -13.84
CA TYR A 168 12.40 -22.82 -13.22
C TYR A 168 13.00 -22.96 -11.82
N ALA A 169 12.57 -23.95 -11.02
CA ALA A 169 13.17 -24.21 -9.70
C ALA A 169 14.64 -24.63 -9.79
N ASN A 170 15.00 -25.48 -10.76
CA ASN A 170 16.39 -25.88 -11.00
C ASN A 170 17.25 -24.68 -11.42
N PHE A 171 16.74 -23.85 -12.33
CA PHE A 171 17.35 -22.59 -12.74
C PHE A 171 17.58 -21.66 -11.53
N TYR A 172 16.50 -21.37 -10.80
CA TYR A 172 16.51 -20.47 -9.65
C TYR A 172 17.51 -20.92 -8.58
N ASN A 173 17.50 -22.19 -8.20
CA ASN A 173 18.41 -22.73 -7.18
C ASN A 173 19.88 -22.61 -7.60
N SER A 174 20.17 -22.84 -8.88
CA SER A 174 21.52 -22.72 -9.45
C SER A 174 22.01 -21.27 -9.46
N VAL A 175 21.14 -20.34 -9.83
CA VAL A 175 21.46 -18.90 -9.88
C VAL A 175 21.54 -18.31 -8.47
N LEU A 176 20.62 -18.65 -7.56
CA LEU A 176 20.63 -18.22 -6.16
C LEU A 176 21.95 -18.59 -5.49
N SER A 177 22.38 -19.84 -5.64
CA SER A 177 23.64 -20.32 -5.05
C SER A 177 24.83 -19.53 -5.57
N TYR A 178 24.80 -19.17 -6.85
CA TYR A 178 25.84 -18.39 -7.50
C TYR A 178 25.84 -16.92 -7.07
N ALA A 179 24.68 -16.28 -7.01
CA ALA A 179 24.53 -14.90 -6.56
C ALA A 179 25.12 -14.69 -5.16
N LYS A 180 24.92 -15.65 -4.25
CA LYS A 180 25.52 -15.62 -2.90
C LYS A 180 27.05 -15.71 -2.89
N THR A 181 27.68 -16.18 -3.96
CA THR A 181 29.14 -16.14 -4.11
C THR A 181 29.64 -14.76 -4.56
N LEU A 182 28.84 -14.04 -5.35
CA LEU A 182 29.15 -12.67 -5.82
C LEU A 182 28.88 -11.62 -4.74
N TRP A 183 27.84 -11.85 -3.93
CA TRP A 183 27.45 -11.00 -2.80
C TRP A 183 27.26 -11.85 -1.54
N PRO A 184 28.32 -12.07 -0.75
CA PRO A 184 28.23 -12.83 0.50
C PRO A 184 27.20 -12.21 1.46
N GLY A 185 26.25 -13.02 1.93
CA GLY A 185 25.18 -12.59 2.83
C GLY A 185 23.97 -11.95 2.15
N LEU A 186 23.94 -11.89 0.81
CA LEU A 186 22.78 -11.42 0.05
C LEU A 186 21.56 -12.31 0.26
N ASN A 187 20.42 -11.69 0.55
CA ASN A 187 19.12 -12.35 0.53
C ASN A 187 18.63 -12.47 -0.91
N VAL A 188 18.22 -13.67 -1.30
CA VAL A 188 17.71 -13.94 -2.64
C VAL A 188 16.27 -14.43 -2.54
N ALA A 189 15.42 -13.87 -3.39
CA ALA A 189 14.01 -14.18 -3.46
C ALA A 189 13.57 -14.42 -4.92
N THR A 190 12.33 -14.84 -5.05
CA THR A 190 11.58 -14.86 -6.30
C THR A 190 10.20 -14.31 -5.97
N GLU A 191 9.56 -13.60 -6.90
CA GLU A 191 8.25 -13.00 -6.64
C GLU A 191 7.15 -13.80 -7.37
N LEU A 192 6.16 -14.22 -6.59
CA LEU A 192 4.94 -14.85 -7.07
C LEU A 192 3.73 -13.97 -6.75
N THR A 193 2.67 -14.07 -7.53
CA THR A 193 1.40 -13.47 -7.13
C THR A 193 0.87 -14.13 -5.86
N PHE A 194 0.16 -13.37 -5.01
CA PHE A 194 -0.55 -13.97 -3.86
C PHE A 194 -1.46 -15.15 -4.29
N ASN A 195 -2.10 -15.04 -5.46
CA ASN A 195 -2.93 -16.11 -5.99
C ASN A 195 -2.09 -17.33 -6.39
N GLY A 196 -0.93 -17.15 -7.01
CA GLY A 196 0.01 -18.23 -7.33
C GLY A 196 0.48 -18.97 -6.09
N ILE A 197 0.87 -18.23 -5.04
CA ILE A 197 1.29 -18.81 -3.75
C ILE A 197 0.18 -19.64 -3.12
N THR A 198 -1.05 -19.13 -3.11
CA THR A 198 -2.17 -19.76 -2.40
C THR A 198 -2.83 -20.89 -3.20
N SER A 199 -2.99 -20.73 -4.51
CA SER A 199 -3.64 -21.73 -5.36
C SER A 199 -2.70 -22.82 -5.86
N GLN A 200 -1.41 -22.54 -5.98
CA GLN A 200 -0.38 -23.49 -6.43
C GLN A 200 0.65 -23.79 -5.34
N ASN A 201 0.19 -23.85 -4.09
CA ASN A 201 1.04 -23.88 -2.90
C ASN A 201 2.15 -24.95 -2.93
N GLY A 202 1.89 -26.14 -3.49
CA GLY A 202 2.88 -27.22 -3.61
C GLY A 202 4.08 -26.81 -4.47
N PHE A 203 3.85 -26.18 -5.62
CA PHE A 203 4.93 -25.68 -6.47
C PHE A 203 5.61 -24.47 -5.83
N ALA A 204 4.84 -23.52 -5.31
CA ALA A 204 5.35 -22.31 -4.67
C ALA A 204 6.23 -22.64 -3.45
N GLN A 205 5.83 -23.57 -2.58
CA GLN A 205 6.61 -23.99 -1.41
C GLN A 205 7.85 -24.80 -1.80
N ALA A 206 7.75 -25.67 -2.81
CA ALA A 206 8.91 -26.40 -3.32
C ALA A 206 9.98 -25.44 -3.86
N LEU A 207 9.58 -24.44 -4.66
CA LEU A 207 10.47 -23.40 -5.16
C LEU A 207 11.06 -22.56 -4.01
N ASN A 208 10.19 -22.05 -3.15
CA ASN A 208 10.58 -21.16 -2.05
C ASN A 208 11.34 -21.87 -0.92
N THR A 209 11.58 -23.18 -1.00
CA THR A 209 12.37 -23.91 0.00
C THR A 209 13.77 -23.33 0.16
N ASN A 210 14.39 -22.85 -0.92
CA ASN A 210 15.75 -22.30 -0.89
C ASN A 210 15.81 -20.76 -0.84
N SER A 211 14.69 -20.07 -1.04
CA SER A 211 14.61 -18.60 -0.96
C SER A 211 14.86 -18.11 0.47
N ASP A 212 15.55 -16.98 0.61
CA ASP A 212 15.75 -16.31 1.90
C ASP A 212 14.50 -15.54 2.32
N PHE A 213 13.83 -14.91 1.34
CA PHE A 213 12.54 -14.25 1.51
C PHE A 213 11.48 -14.87 0.61
N ILE A 214 10.23 -14.79 1.06
CA ILE A 214 9.06 -15.08 0.24
C ILE A 214 8.64 -13.79 -0.44
N GLY A 215 8.89 -13.68 -1.75
CA GLY A 215 8.50 -12.53 -2.55
C GLY A 215 7.05 -12.64 -3.00
N VAL A 216 6.28 -11.58 -2.79
CA VAL A 216 4.84 -11.55 -3.09
C VAL A 216 4.48 -10.28 -3.85
N SER A 217 3.69 -10.42 -4.92
CA SER A 217 2.85 -9.33 -5.43
C SER A 217 1.44 -9.45 -4.89
N TYR A 218 0.88 -8.34 -4.37
CA TYR A 218 -0.42 -8.35 -3.73
C TYR A 218 -1.29 -7.15 -4.11
N TYR A 219 -2.41 -7.51 -4.74
CA TYR A 219 -3.51 -6.62 -5.03
C TYR A 219 -4.80 -7.36 -4.65
N PRO A 220 -5.61 -6.85 -3.71
CA PRO A 220 -6.84 -7.52 -3.29
C PRO A 220 -7.92 -7.33 -4.37
N LEU A 221 -7.82 -8.09 -5.45
CA LEU A 221 -8.71 -8.02 -6.61
C LEU A 221 -9.58 -9.27 -6.72
N ASN A 222 -10.78 -9.08 -7.26
CA ASN A 222 -11.61 -10.14 -7.83
C ASN A 222 -11.06 -10.53 -9.21
N SER A 223 -11.58 -11.63 -9.78
CA SER A 223 -11.16 -12.10 -11.11
C SER A 223 -11.51 -11.14 -12.26
N ASP A 224 -12.38 -10.16 -12.03
CA ASP A 224 -12.77 -9.11 -12.97
C ASP A 224 -12.02 -7.80 -12.75
N PHE A 225 -10.90 -7.83 -12.00
CA PHE A 225 -10.08 -6.67 -11.63
C PHE A 225 -10.77 -5.61 -10.75
N THR A 226 -12.01 -5.82 -10.33
CA THR A 226 -12.61 -4.99 -9.29
C THR A 226 -11.99 -5.30 -7.94
N VAL A 227 -11.98 -4.32 -7.03
CA VAL A 227 -11.37 -4.50 -5.72
C VAL A 227 -12.20 -5.38 -4.81
N LYS A 228 -11.52 -6.21 -4.02
CA LYS A 228 -12.06 -6.84 -2.82
C LYS A 228 -12.14 -5.80 -1.69
N PRO A 229 -13.02 -6.02 -0.70
CA PRO A 229 -13.06 -5.17 0.50
C PRO A 229 -11.72 -5.17 1.25
N VAL A 230 -11.32 -4.02 1.79
CA VAL A 230 -10.08 -3.90 2.59
C VAL A 230 -10.04 -4.85 3.80
N SER A 231 -11.22 -5.29 4.29
CA SER A 231 -11.34 -6.28 5.37
C SER A 231 -10.78 -7.66 5.02
N THR A 232 -10.43 -7.92 3.75
CA THR A 232 -9.78 -9.17 3.33
C THR A 232 -8.29 -9.20 3.68
N ILE A 233 -7.62 -8.04 3.82
CA ILE A 233 -6.18 -7.94 4.05
C ILE A 233 -5.70 -8.73 5.29
N PRO A 234 -6.37 -8.68 6.46
CA PRO A 234 -6.00 -9.52 7.61
C PRO A 234 -5.96 -11.01 7.29
N VAL A 235 -6.96 -11.52 6.56
CA VAL A 235 -7.10 -12.94 6.23
C VAL A 235 -6.03 -13.38 5.23
N ASP A 236 -5.73 -12.53 4.26
CA ASP A 236 -4.69 -12.82 3.27
C ASP A 236 -3.29 -12.82 3.90
N PHE A 237 -3.01 -11.90 4.84
CA PHE A 237 -1.75 -11.90 5.60
C PHE A 237 -1.66 -13.15 6.48
N GLU A 238 -2.73 -13.50 7.21
CA GLU A 238 -2.79 -14.74 7.99
C GLU A 238 -2.48 -15.97 7.14
N THR A 239 -3.05 -16.02 5.93
CA THR A 239 -2.84 -17.12 4.99
C THR A 239 -1.37 -17.23 4.57
N LEU A 240 -0.73 -16.14 4.16
CA LEU A 240 0.69 -16.14 3.79
C LEU A 240 1.58 -16.55 4.96
N VAL A 241 1.33 -15.99 6.15
CA VAL A 241 2.10 -16.33 7.36
C VAL A 241 1.90 -17.79 7.75
N GLY A 242 0.69 -18.34 7.59
CA GLY A 242 0.41 -19.76 7.81
C GLY A 242 1.16 -20.68 6.84
N LEU A 243 1.35 -20.25 5.59
CA LEU A 243 2.13 -21.00 4.59
C LEU A 243 3.65 -20.91 4.82
N TYR A 244 4.12 -19.80 5.40
CA TYR A 244 5.55 -19.52 5.60
C TYR A 244 5.84 -18.97 7.01
N PRO A 245 5.61 -19.76 8.07
CA PRO A 245 5.68 -19.26 9.45
C PRO A 245 7.10 -18.88 9.89
N SER A 246 8.13 -19.41 9.25
CA SER A 246 9.55 -19.24 9.61
C SER A 246 10.38 -18.47 8.60
N LYS A 247 9.79 -18.01 7.49
CA LYS A 247 10.50 -17.26 6.44
C LYS A 247 9.95 -15.84 6.35
N PRO A 248 10.81 -14.81 6.33
CA PRO A 248 10.34 -13.44 6.17
C PRO A 248 9.65 -13.26 4.82
N ILE A 249 8.51 -12.56 4.84
CA ILE A 249 7.71 -12.23 3.67
C ILE A 249 8.03 -10.80 3.24
N CYS A 250 8.28 -10.60 1.95
CA CYS A 250 8.49 -9.30 1.34
C CYS A 250 7.44 -9.10 0.24
N PHE A 251 6.61 -8.08 0.38
CA PHE A 251 5.77 -7.63 -0.73
C PHE A 251 6.60 -6.71 -1.61
N TYR A 252 7.03 -7.20 -2.78
CA TYR A 252 7.79 -6.40 -3.75
C TYR A 252 6.86 -5.56 -4.64
N GLN A 253 5.58 -5.90 -4.65
CA GLN A 253 4.51 -5.10 -5.24
C GLN A 253 3.28 -5.15 -4.34
N TYR A 254 2.77 -3.99 -3.94
CA TYR A 254 1.64 -3.90 -3.03
C TYR A 254 0.78 -2.67 -3.35
N GLY A 255 -0.48 -2.89 -3.73
CA GLY A 255 -1.31 -1.78 -4.20
C GLY A 255 -2.81 -1.98 -4.11
N TYR A 256 -3.53 -0.86 -4.26
CA TYR A 256 -4.98 -0.80 -4.32
C TYR A 256 -5.37 0.33 -5.28
N PRO A 257 -6.09 0.07 -6.38
CA PRO A 257 -6.48 1.13 -7.31
C PRO A 257 -7.50 2.06 -6.66
N SER A 258 -7.51 3.32 -7.07
CA SER A 258 -8.44 4.34 -6.58
C SER A 258 -9.60 4.63 -7.55
N GLY A 259 -9.55 4.08 -8.76
CA GLY A 259 -10.52 4.31 -9.84
C GLY A 259 -11.90 3.75 -9.54
N THR A 260 -12.94 4.50 -9.90
CA THR A 260 -14.33 4.08 -9.68
C THR A 260 -14.73 2.90 -10.55
N VAL A 261 -14.11 2.72 -11.73
CA VAL A 261 -14.36 1.56 -12.61
C VAL A 261 -13.91 0.26 -11.93
N CYS A 262 -12.91 0.32 -11.03
CA CYS A 262 -12.48 -0.81 -10.20
C CYS A 262 -13.38 -1.05 -8.98
N ASN A 263 -14.55 -0.41 -8.88
CA ASN A 263 -15.38 -0.35 -7.65
C ASN A 263 -14.63 0.21 -6.43
N SER A 264 -13.71 1.16 -6.67
CA SER A 264 -12.87 1.76 -5.65
C SER A 264 -13.08 3.28 -5.52
N SER A 265 -12.29 3.92 -4.67
CA SER A 265 -12.18 5.37 -4.51
C SER A 265 -10.86 5.72 -3.81
N GLU A 266 -10.44 6.98 -3.85
CA GLU A 266 -9.31 7.46 -3.03
C GLU A 266 -9.52 7.25 -1.53
N THR A 267 -10.77 7.32 -1.06
CA THR A 267 -11.10 7.00 0.33
C THR A 267 -10.84 5.53 0.65
N LEU A 268 -11.15 4.62 -0.27
CA LEU A 268 -10.87 3.19 -0.09
C LEU A 268 -9.37 2.89 -0.19
N GLN A 269 -8.65 3.54 -1.12
CA GLN A 269 -7.20 3.45 -1.22
C GLN A 269 -6.51 3.95 0.07
N ALA A 270 -7.01 5.02 0.71
CA ALA A 270 -6.49 5.47 2.00
C ALA A 270 -6.80 4.45 3.13
N ARG A 271 -8.01 3.90 3.16
CA ARG A 271 -8.38 2.85 4.14
C ARG A 271 -7.57 1.57 3.97
N PHE A 272 -7.19 1.24 2.73
CA PHE A 272 -6.26 0.16 2.43
C PHE A 272 -4.95 0.38 3.16
N ILE A 273 -4.32 1.57 3.05
CA ILE A 273 -3.09 1.90 3.78
C ILE A 273 -3.28 1.75 5.30
N THR A 274 -4.34 2.31 5.87
CA THR A 274 -4.62 2.18 7.31
C THR A 274 -4.72 0.71 7.74
N GLN A 275 -5.47 -0.10 6.98
CA GLN A 275 -5.67 -1.51 7.27
C GLN A 275 -4.38 -2.32 7.10
N THR A 276 -3.58 -2.02 6.07
CA THR A 276 -2.27 -2.64 5.84
C THR A 276 -1.37 -2.45 7.05
N PHE A 277 -1.21 -1.23 7.55
CA PHE A 277 -0.34 -0.97 8.70
C PHE A 277 -0.85 -1.62 9.99
N ALA A 278 -2.17 -1.61 10.23
CA ALA A 278 -2.77 -2.30 11.37
C ALA A 278 -2.54 -3.82 11.32
N THR A 279 -2.69 -4.42 10.13
CA THR A 279 -2.42 -5.84 9.92
C THR A 279 -0.92 -6.14 9.98
N TRP A 280 -0.08 -5.26 9.43
CA TRP A 280 1.38 -5.42 9.44
C TRP A 280 1.93 -5.38 10.87
N ASP A 281 1.39 -4.54 11.76
CA ASP A 281 1.73 -4.58 13.18
C ASP A 281 1.44 -5.94 13.81
N THR A 282 0.32 -6.58 13.43
CA THR A 282 -0.01 -7.94 13.92
C THR A 282 1.03 -8.98 13.48
N TYR A 283 1.60 -8.81 12.28
CA TYR A 283 2.55 -9.75 11.67
C TYR A 283 3.96 -9.16 11.50
N ALA A 284 4.36 -8.23 12.38
CA ALA A 284 5.59 -7.47 12.25
C ALA A 284 6.85 -8.36 12.17
N ALA A 285 6.85 -9.48 12.90
CA ALA A 285 7.95 -10.44 12.89
C ALA A 285 8.01 -11.31 11.61
N ASN A 286 6.91 -11.43 10.87
CA ASN A 286 6.82 -12.27 9.68
C ASN A 286 6.98 -11.46 8.40
N ILE A 287 6.50 -10.22 8.37
CA ILE A 287 6.48 -9.39 7.16
C ILE A 287 7.61 -8.38 7.24
N ARG A 288 8.67 -8.64 6.49
CA ARG A 288 9.90 -7.85 6.49
C ARG A 288 9.74 -6.54 5.72
N MET A 289 8.99 -6.55 4.63
CA MET A 289 8.93 -5.43 3.70
C MET A 289 7.57 -5.32 3.02
N ILE A 290 7.12 -4.08 2.81
CA ILE A 290 6.04 -3.74 1.89
C ILE A 290 6.53 -2.62 0.97
N ASP A 291 6.62 -2.91 -0.32
CA ASP A 291 6.88 -1.93 -1.39
C ASP A 291 5.56 -1.54 -2.08
N PHE A 292 5.22 -0.24 -2.04
CA PHE A 292 3.97 0.27 -2.58
C PHE A 292 4.08 0.63 -4.07
N THR A 293 3.20 0.02 -4.87
CA THR A 293 3.13 0.21 -6.33
C THR A 293 1.91 1.08 -6.67
N TRP A 294 2.02 2.28 -7.24
CA TRP A 294 3.22 3.09 -7.54
C TRP A 294 3.17 4.44 -6.81
N LEU A 295 4.24 5.24 -6.87
CA LEU A 295 4.21 6.60 -6.33
C LEU A 295 3.16 7.49 -7.04
N HIS A 296 3.14 7.53 -8.37
CA HIS A 296 2.19 8.31 -9.16
C HIS A 296 1.29 7.40 -10.02
N ASP A 297 0.10 7.90 -10.33
CA ASP A 297 -0.76 7.32 -11.35
C ASP A 297 -0.02 7.27 -12.69
N LEU A 298 -0.39 6.30 -13.52
CA LEU A 298 0.11 6.23 -14.88
C LEU A 298 -0.63 7.22 -15.77
N ASP A 299 0.03 7.71 -16.81
CA ASP A 299 -0.64 8.42 -17.87
C ASP A 299 -1.27 7.44 -18.89
N THR A 300 -2.06 7.98 -19.82
CA THR A 300 -2.70 7.17 -20.85
C THR A 300 -1.69 6.41 -21.73
N ALA A 301 -0.50 6.98 -21.97
CA ALA A 301 0.51 6.34 -22.80
C ALA A 301 1.08 5.08 -22.13
N LEU A 302 1.42 5.16 -20.84
CA LEU A 302 1.90 4.02 -20.06
C LEU A 302 0.79 2.98 -19.85
N VAL A 303 -0.46 3.39 -19.60
CA VAL A 303 -1.59 2.46 -19.51
C VAL A 303 -1.77 1.69 -20.83
N ASN A 304 -1.73 2.37 -21.97
CA ASN A 304 -1.83 1.72 -23.28
C ASN A 304 -0.64 0.79 -23.58
N TYR A 305 0.57 1.20 -23.17
CA TYR A 305 1.76 0.37 -23.27
C TYR A 305 1.57 -0.93 -22.49
N TYR A 306 1.19 -0.86 -21.20
CA TYR A 306 1.00 -2.04 -20.38
C TYR A 306 -0.20 -2.89 -20.83
N GLY A 307 -1.29 -2.28 -21.28
CA GLY A 307 -2.41 -3.00 -21.89
C GLY A 307 -1.95 -3.84 -23.10
N THR A 308 -1.12 -3.26 -23.96
CA THR A 308 -0.53 -3.98 -25.10
C THR A 308 0.44 -5.07 -24.64
N TYR A 309 1.33 -4.74 -23.71
CA TYR A 309 2.35 -5.64 -23.17
C TYR A 309 1.75 -6.90 -22.52
N TYR A 310 0.69 -6.75 -21.75
CA TYR A 310 -0.01 -7.89 -21.13
C TYR A 310 -1.03 -8.55 -22.06
N GLY A 311 -1.32 -7.95 -23.22
CA GLY A 311 -2.35 -8.43 -24.15
C GLY A 311 -3.78 -8.24 -23.62
N LEU A 312 -3.99 -7.24 -22.76
CA LEU A 312 -5.25 -6.97 -22.08
C LEU A 312 -5.85 -5.63 -22.52
N THR A 313 -7.13 -5.66 -22.89
CA THR A 313 -7.92 -4.47 -23.26
C THR A 313 -9.11 -4.24 -22.33
N ASP A 314 -9.22 -5.04 -21.27
CA ASP A 314 -10.27 -4.93 -20.26
C ASP A 314 -10.21 -3.55 -19.59
N THR A 315 -11.33 -2.84 -19.58
CA THR A 315 -11.38 -1.46 -19.08
C THR A 315 -11.15 -1.35 -17.58
N VAL A 316 -11.51 -2.39 -16.81
CA VAL A 316 -11.29 -2.43 -15.36
C VAL A 316 -9.82 -2.65 -15.06
N PHE A 317 -9.16 -3.54 -15.82
CA PHE A 317 -7.71 -3.74 -15.75
C PHE A 317 -6.93 -2.45 -16.10
N LEU A 318 -7.31 -1.78 -17.18
CA LEU A 318 -6.66 -0.53 -17.59
C LEU A 318 -6.86 0.59 -16.56
N GLU A 319 -8.06 0.71 -15.97
CA GLU A 319 -8.30 1.64 -14.85
C GLU A 319 -7.47 1.26 -13.61
N TYR A 320 -7.34 -0.04 -13.32
CA TYR A 320 -6.53 -0.53 -12.22
C TYR A 320 -5.09 -0.01 -12.37
N LEU A 321 -4.46 -0.25 -13.51
CA LEU A 321 -3.11 0.26 -13.80
C LEU A 321 -3.05 1.79 -13.74
N HIS A 322 -4.06 2.47 -14.29
CA HIS A 322 -4.10 3.93 -14.34
C HIS A 322 -4.11 4.56 -12.94
N THR A 323 -4.82 3.94 -11.99
CA THR A 323 -5.20 4.56 -10.72
C THR A 323 -4.56 3.94 -9.47
N LEU A 324 -3.55 3.07 -9.66
CA LEU A 324 -2.75 2.45 -8.61
C LEU A 324 -1.92 3.44 -7.80
N GLY A 325 -1.50 4.54 -8.44
CA GLY A 325 -0.64 5.53 -7.82
C GLY A 325 -1.20 6.13 -6.55
N LEU A 326 -0.34 6.43 -5.57
CA LEU A 326 -0.73 7.16 -4.35
C LEU A 326 -0.76 8.68 -4.55
N ARG A 327 -0.17 9.17 -5.64
CA ARG A 327 -0.23 10.54 -6.12
C ARG A 327 -0.84 10.57 -7.51
N ARG A 328 -1.47 11.67 -7.90
CA ARG A 328 -2.02 11.82 -9.25
C ARG A 328 -0.90 11.96 -10.28
N TRP A 329 -1.22 11.71 -11.55
CA TRP A 329 -0.31 12.01 -12.66
C TRP A 329 -0.33 13.50 -13.04
N ASP A 330 -1.45 14.20 -12.92
CA ASP A 330 -1.63 15.53 -13.50
C ASP A 330 -0.77 16.62 -12.82
N ALA A 331 -0.35 17.62 -13.61
CA ALA A 331 0.49 18.72 -13.16
C ALA A 331 1.74 18.23 -12.38
N ASN A 332 1.86 18.60 -11.10
CA ASN A 332 2.98 18.21 -10.22
C ASN A 332 2.72 16.89 -9.46
N GLY A 333 1.63 16.21 -9.78
CA GLY A 333 1.16 15.01 -9.11
C GLY A 333 0.75 15.25 -7.67
N THR A 334 -0.43 15.83 -7.45
CA THR A 334 -0.90 16.09 -6.08
C THR A 334 -1.05 14.78 -5.28
N ASN A 335 -0.77 14.83 -3.98
CA ASN A 335 -1.06 13.72 -3.08
C ASN A 335 -2.53 13.32 -3.19
N LYS A 336 -2.80 12.01 -3.28
CA LYS A 336 -4.10 11.47 -2.90
C LYS A 336 -4.13 11.27 -1.39
N ALA A 337 -5.32 11.07 -0.85
CA ALA A 337 -5.51 10.78 0.57
C ALA A 337 -4.68 9.57 1.05
N ALA A 338 -4.43 8.59 0.17
CA ALA A 338 -3.64 7.41 0.50
C ALA A 338 -2.15 7.72 0.72
N PHE A 339 -1.54 8.65 -0.03
CA PHE A 339 -0.16 9.03 0.21
C PHE A 339 -0.01 9.80 1.54
N GLU A 340 -0.96 10.69 1.85
CA GLU A 340 -0.98 11.39 3.14
C GLU A 340 -1.15 10.41 4.31
N GLU A 341 -2.02 9.41 4.16
CA GLU A 341 -2.20 8.35 5.14
C GLU A 341 -0.92 7.50 5.29
N LEU A 342 -0.24 7.16 4.20
CA LEU A 342 1.04 6.44 4.24
C LEU A 342 2.11 7.23 5.00
N GLN A 343 2.24 8.53 4.73
CA GLN A 343 3.13 9.41 5.49
C GLN A 343 2.81 9.41 6.98
N CYS A 344 1.52 9.41 7.32
CA CYS A 344 1.06 9.40 8.71
C CYS A 344 1.29 8.07 9.43
N GLN A 345 0.98 6.95 8.80
CA GLN A 345 1.24 5.62 9.36
C GLN A 345 2.73 5.37 9.57
N ALA A 346 3.57 5.82 8.63
CA ALA A 346 5.03 5.78 8.74
C ALA A 346 5.53 6.70 9.87
N LYS A 347 5.01 7.93 9.98
CA LYS A 347 5.36 8.88 11.06
C LYS A 347 5.00 8.35 12.44
N GLN A 348 3.81 7.78 12.61
CA GLN A 348 3.34 7.21 13.88
C GLN A 348 4.23 6.06 14.38
N ARG A 349 5.00 5.43 13.48
CA ARG A 349 5.92 4.32 13.77
C ARG A 349 7.39 4.73 13.67
N GLY A 350 7.67 6.04 13.62
CA GLY A 350 9.04 6.58 13.69
C GLY A 350 9.87 6.43 12.42
N TYR A 351 9.27 6.14 11.27
CA TYR A 351 10.00 6.07 9.99
C TYR A 351 10.38 7.46 9.45
N ASN A 352 9.61 8.49 9.80
CA ASN A 352 9.87 9.86 9.39
C ASN A 352 9.47 10.88 10.48
N ASN A 353 9.97 12.10 10.31
CA ASN A 353 9.68 13.25 11.18
C ASN A 353 8.98 14.38 10.42
N LEU A 354 8.17 14.04 9.41
CA LEU A 354 7.49 15.02 8.57
C LEU A 354 6.61 15.96 9.42
N ASN A 355 6.64 17.26 9.10
CA ASN A 355 5.78 18.24 9.77
C ASN A 355 4.36 18.24 9.16
N ILE A 356 3.68 17.11 9.29
CA ILE A 356 2.30 16.87 8.84
C ILE A 356 1.37 16.58 10.03
N HIS A 357 0.11 17.00 9.91
CA HIS A 357 -0.94 16.74 10.88
C HIS A 357 -1.62 15.40 10.58
N CYS A 358 -1.27 14.39 11.37
CA CYS A 358 -1.90 13.08 11.32
C CYS A 358 -3.09 13.07 12.28
N THR A 359 -4.27 12.76 11.74
CA THR A 359 -5.42 12.41 12.56
C THR A 359 -5.28 10.95 12.96
N ASP A 360 -5.25 10.66 14.25
CA ASP A 360 -5.12 9.28 14.73
C ASP A 360 -6.21 8.37 14.14
N GLY A 361 -5.82 7.12 13.86
CA GLY A 361 -6.60 6.15 13.10
C GLY A 361 -8.07 6.02 13.56
N ILE A 362 -8.96 5.99 12.56
CA ILE A 362 -10.34 5.52 12.61
C ILE A 362 -11.14 5.97 13.86
N LEU A 363 -11.49 7.25 13.87
CA LEU A 363 -12.85 7.66 14.22
C LEU A 363 -13.41 8.42 13.03
N ASP A 364 -14.11 7.68 12.17
CA ASP A 364 -15.04 8.20 11.16
C ASP A 364 -14.40 9.11 10.08
N LEU A 365 -13.62 8.51 9.17
CA LEU A 365 -13.33 9.12 7.85
C LEU A 365 -14.53 8.95 6.91
N SER A 366 -15.70 9.36 7.37
CA SER A 366 -16.72 9.94 6.51
C SER A 366 -16.76 11.43 6.85
N ILE A 367 -16.56 12.28 5.82
CA ILE A 367 -16.66 13.76 5.83
C ILE A 367 -15.31 14.51 5.86
N ASN A 368 -14.84 14.89 4.67
CA ASN A 368 -14.09 16.11 4.30
C ASN A 368 -13.17 16.76 5.36
N LYS A 369 -11.85 16.51 5.26
CA LYS A 369 -10.80 17.31 5.90
C LYS A 369 -10.74 18.72 5.30
N ASN A 370 -11.59 19.59 5.82
CA ASN A 370 -11.35 21.01 6.11
C ASN A 370 -12.52 21.68 6.86
N TYR A 371 -13.50 20.91 7.34
CA TYR A 371 -14.72 21.47 7.93
C TYR A 371 -15.25 20.70 9.14
N ASN A 372 -14.39 20.25 10.05
CA ASN A 372 -14.86 19.59 11.28
C ASN A 372 -15.63 20.59 12.15
N ILE A 373 -16.94 20.35 12.31
CA ILE A 373 -17.80 21.11 13.22
C ILE A 373 -17.98 20.33 14.53
N SER A 374 -17.96 21.01 15.66
CA SER A 374 -18.24 20.43 16.97
C SER A 374 -19.72 20.55 17.30
N ILE A 375 -20.37 19.43 17.64
CA ILE A 375 -21.80 19.36 17.96
C ILE A 375 -21.93 18.84 19.40
N PHE A 376 -22.40 19.68 20.33
CA PHE A 376 -22.40 19.34 21.76
C PHE A 376 -23.50 20.08 22.56
N PRO A 377 -23.91 19.55 23.73
CA PRO A 377 -23.56 18.24 24.26
C PRO A 377 -24.19 17.11 23.43
N ASN A 378 -23.62 15.92 23.45
CA ASN A 378 -24.26 14.73 22.91
C ASN A 378 -24.14 13.63 23.97
N PRO A 379 -25.24 13.24 24.67
CA PRO A 379 -26.64 13.58 24.37
C PRO A 379 -27.05 15.04 24.66
N VAL A 380 -27.97 15.58 23.85
CA VAL A 380 -28.64 16.88 24.01
C VAL A 380 -29.85 16.72 24.91
N GLN A 381 -30.01 17.60 25.91
CA GLN A 381 -31.26 17.69 26.67
C GLN A 381 -32.19 18.76 26.06
N ASN A 382 -31.75 20.01 26.10
CA ASN A 382 -32.58 21.17 25.80
C ASN A 382 -31.97 22.13 24.76
N GLN A 383 -30.65 22.11 24.61
CA GLN A 383 -29.92 23.01 23.74
C GLN A 383 -28.77 22.27 23.07
N LEU A 384 -28.70 22.39 21.75
CA LEU A 384 -27.61 21.94 20.92
C LEU A 384 -26.71 23.13 20.55
N ASN A 385 -25.41 22.97 20.68
CA ASN A 385 -24.43 23.93 20.22
C ASN A 385 -23.68 23.36 19.01
N ILE A 386 -23.54 24.17 17.97
CA ILE A 386 -22.74 23.87 16.79
C ILE A 386 -21.63 24.91 16.72
N GLN A 387 -20.38 24.45 16.79
CA GLN A 387 -19.20 25.28 16.70
C GLN A 387 -18.38 24.91 15.46
N THR A 388 -17.90 25.92 14.75
CA THR A 388 -17.13 25.76 13.51
C THR A 388 -15.75 26.42 13.64
N PRO A 389 -14.69 25.89 13.00
CA PRO A 389 -13.36 26.50 13.02
C PRO A 389 -13.20 27.67 12.03
N PHE A 390 -14.22 27.97 11.23
CA PHE A 390 -14.24 28.99 10.17
C PHE A 390 -15.46 29.91 10.32
N ASP A 391 -15.40 31.12 9.76
CA ASP A 391 -16.54 32.04 9.76
C ASP A 391 -17.65 31.55 8.83
N LEU A 392 -18.89 31.72 9.29
CA LEU A 392 -20.10 31.43 8.52
C LEU A 392 -20.61 32.72 7.88
N TYR A 393 -21.09 32.62 6.64
CA TYR A 393 -21.66 33.74 5.91
C TYR A 393 -23.00 33.32 5.33
N ASN A 394 -24.08 33.89 5.85
CA ASN A 394 -25.45 33.56 5.47
C ASN A 394 -25.74 32.03 5.46
N ALA A 395 -25.19 31.31 6.43
CA ALA A 395 -25.28 29.86 6.49
C ALA A 395 -26.66 29.38 6.98
N GLU A 396 -26.97 28.12 6.69
CA GLU A 396 -28.20 27.45 7.06
C GLU A 396 -27.92 26.14 7.81
N VAL A 397 -28.62 25.89 8.91
CA VAL A 397 -28.63 24.61 9.61
C VAL A 397 -30.00 23.95 9.44
N ILE A 398 -30.02 22.68 9.04
CA ILE A 398 -31.22 21.85 8.93
C ILE A 398 -31.06 20.61 9.81
N ILE A 399 -32.04 20.32 10.65
CA ILE A 399 -32.09 19.13 11.50
C ILE A 399 -33.13 18.16 10.94
N TYR A 400 -32.74 16.90 10.76
CA TYR A 400 -33.56 15.80 10.27
C TYR A 400 -33.73 14.72 11.33
N ASN A 401 -34.90 14.11 11.39
CA ASN A 401 -35.08 12.85 12.14
C ASN A 401 -34.55 11.65 11.33
N THR A 402 -34.62 10.44 11.91
CA THR A 402 -34.17 9.19 11.25
C THR A 402 -34.97 8.81 10.01
N LEU A 403 -36.15 9.41 9.78
CA LEU A 403 -36.96 9.21 8.58
C LEU A 403 -36.65 10.26 7.49
N GLY A 404 -35.67 11.13 7.69
CA GLY A 404 -35.31 12.21 6.77
C GLY A 404 -36.28 13.39 6.77
N GLN A 405 -37.23 13.44 7.71
CA GLN A 405 -38.15 14.57 7.84
C GLN A 405 -37.46 15.74 8.55
N ILE A 406 -37.71 16.96 8.07
CA ILE A 406 -37.13 18.18 8.66
C ILE A 406 -37.80 18.43 10.02
N GLY A 407 -37.03 18.33 11.10
CA GLY A 407 -37.45 18.71 12.44
C GLY A 407 -37.25 20.19 12.74
N LYS A 408 -36.17 20.80 12.22
CA LYS A 408 -35.88 22.23 12.42
C LYS A 408 -35.03 22.81 11.29
N ARG A 409 -35.18 24.09 11.00
CA ARG A 409 -34.37 24.83 10.02
C ARG A 409 -34.07 26.23 10.56
N ILE A 410 -32.81 26.65 10.45
CA ILE A 410 -32.31 27.95 10.91
C ILE A 410 -31.45 28.52 9.79
N SER A 411 -31.74 29.75 9.37
CA SER A 411 -31.04 30.42 8.27
C SER A 411 -30.38 31.72 8.77
N ASN A 412 -29.60 32.38 7.91
CA ASN A 412 -28.91 33.65 8.21
C ASN A 412 -27.88 33.55 9.35
N ILE A 413 -27.19 32.41 9.47
CA ILE A 413 -26.15 32.21 10.47
C ILE A 413 -24.85 32.86 9.98
N ASN A 414 -24.30 33.78 10.78
CA ASN A 414 -23.09 34.55 10.46
C ASN A 414 -22.04 34.49 11.58
N SER A 415 -22.09 33.47 12.44
CA SER A 415 -21.21 33.31 13.60
C SER A 415 -20.64 31.89 13.68
N ARG A 416 -19.41 31.76 14.20
CA ARG A 416 -18.76 30.45 14.38
C ARG A 416 -19.47 29.54 15.38
N ASN A 417 -20.21 30.13 16.32
CA ASN A 417 -20.99 29.44 17.34
C ASN A 417 -22.47 29.67 17.07
N THR A 418 -23.24 28.59 17.02
CA THR A 418 -24.69 28.60 16.85
C THR A 418 -25.33 27.78 17.96
N ASN A 419 -26.28 28.39 18.67
CA ASN A 419 -27.04 27.74 19.73
C ASN A 419 -28.46 27.47 19.22
N ILE A 420 -28.93 26.24 19.39
CA ILE A 420 -30.20 25.76 18.87
C ILE A 420 -30.98 25.15 20.02
N GLU A 421 -32.12 25.74 20.35
CA GLU A 421 -33.06 25.15 21.30
C GLU A 421 -33.71 23.90 20.68
N THR A 422 -33.83 22.82 21.46
CA THR A 422 -34.36 21.52 20.98
C THR A 422 -35.59 21.06 21.76
N PHE A 423 -36.25 21.92 22.52
CA PHE A 423 -37.43 21.59 23.36
C PHE A 423 -38.61 21.04 22.55
N ASP A 424 -38.73 21.43 21.29
CA ASP A 424 -39.74 21.03 20.32
C ASP A 424 -39.46 19.68 19.62
N LEU A 425 -38.24 19.14 19.75
CA LEU A 425 -37.85 17.87 19.12
C LEU A 425 -37.98 16.68 20.10
N PRO A 426 -38.76 15.62 19.80
CA PRO A 426 -38.84 14.44 20.66
C PRO A 426 -37.48 13.76 20.92
N SER A 427 -37.34 13.01 22.02
CA SER A 427 -36.15 12.18 22.27
C SER A 427 -35.92 11.20 21.13
N GLY A 428 -34.67 11.07 20.67
CA GLY A 428 -34.33 10.26 19.50
C GLY A 428 -33.02 10.68 18.84
N LEU A 429 -32.61 9.91 17.82
CA LEU A 429 -31.43 10.21 17.01
C LEU A 429 -31.79 11.23 15.92
N TYR A 430 -30.95 12.24 15.75
CA TYR A 430 -31.11 13.28 14.74
C TYR A 430 -29.83 13.47 13.93
N PHE A 431 -30.00 13.96 12.71
CA PHE A 431 -28.94 14.38 11.81
C PHE A 431 -29.03 15.89 11.64
N VAL A 432 -27.88 16.55 11.53
CA VAL A 432 -27.79 17.98 11.22
C VAL A 432 -27.01 18.18 9.94
N ALA A 433 -27.45 19.12 9.10
CA ALA A 433 -26.75 19.57 7.92
C ALA A 433 -26.53 21.09 8.01
N LEU A 434 -25.28 21.52 8.04
CA LEU A 434 -24.84 22.91 7.92
C LEU A 434 -24.48 23.20 6.47
N LYS A 435 -25.17 24.16 5.84
CA LYS A 435 -24.91 24.65 4.50
C LYS A 435 -24.27 26.03 4.57
N ASN A 436 -23.11 26.20 3.95
CA ASN A 436 -22.37 27.46 3.91
C ASN A 436 -21.71 27.59 2.53
N ASP A 437 -22.03 28.65 1.80
CA ASP A 437 -21.43 28.98 0.49
C ASP A 437 -21.40 27.78 -0.51
N GLY A 438 -22.58 27.19 -0.74
CA GLY A 438 -22.74 26.05 -1.66
C GLY A 438 -22.19 24.71 -1.15
N LYS A 439 -21.50 24.68 0.00
CA LYS A 439 -20.96 23.47 0.63
C LYS A 439 -21.88 23.01 1.75
N GLN A 440 -21.96 21.69 1.95
CA GLN A 440 -22.75 21.08 3.02
C GLN A 440 -21.86 20.19 3.91
N ILE A 441 -21.99 20.38 5.21
CA ILE A 441 -21.34 19.59 6.26
C ILE A 441 -22.44 18.94 7.08
N SER A 442 -22.30 17.67 7.42
CA SER A 442 -23.31 16.92 8.17
C SER A 442 -22.76 16.40 9.50
N GLY A 443 -23.63 16.16 10.46
CA GLY A 443 -23.30 15.51 11.73
C GLY A 443 -24.52 14.83 12.35
N ARG A 444 -24.35 14.16 13.48
CA ARG A 444 -25.44 13.48 14.21
C ARG A 444 -25.37 13.75 15.70
N PHE A 445 -26.53 13.74 16.36
CA PHE A 445 -26.64 13.90 17.81
C PHE A 445 -27.87 13.16 18.34
N LEU A 446 -27.83 12.79 19.62
CA LEU A 446 -28.92 12.12 20.32
C LEU A 446 -29.63 13.13 21.23
N ILE A 447 -30.96 13.20 21.20
CA ILE A 447 -31.75 13.92 22.21
C ILE A 447 -32.24 12.94 23.27
N THR A 448 -31.97 13.24 24.55
CA THR A 448 -32.47 12.50 25.71
C THR A 448 -33.10 13.48 26.70
N LYS A 449 -34.43 13.60 26.67
CA LYS A 449 -35.23 14.39 27.62
C LYS A 449 -35.78 13.56 28.77
#